data_AF-A0A1D6E227-F1
#
_entry.id   AF-A0A1D6E227-F1
#
_cell.length_a   1.000
_cell.length_b   1.000
_cell.length_c   1.000
_cell.angle_alpha   90.00
_cell.angle_beta   90.00
_cell.angle_gamma   90.00
#
_symmetry.space_group_name_H-M   'P 1'
#
loop_
_entity.id
_entity.type
_entity.pdbx_description
1 polymer ?
#
loop_
_entity_poly.entity_id
_entity_poly.type
_entity_poly.pdbx_seq_one_letter_code
_entity_poly.pdbx_strand_id
1 'polypeptide(L)'
;MFDITFENEKGVREMVWQNSWAYTTRSIGVMVMTHGDDKGLVLPPKVAPIQVIVISVPYKDADTTAIKGACESTVYTLNQSGIRADQDTRENYSPGWKYSHWEMKGVPLRIEIGPKDLANKQVRIVRRDNGAKVDIPVTNLVEDVKVLLDEIQKNLFKTAQERRDACVQVVSSWDEFTTALNNKRLILAPWCDEEEVEKDVKARTKGELGAAKTLCTPFEQPELPEGILCFASGKPAKKWSFWGRSY
;
A
#
# COMPACT_ATOMS: atom_id res chain seq x y z
N MET A 1 4.53 -32.28 -23.71
CA MET A 1 5.24 -31.04 -24.13
C MET A 1 6.71 -31.10 -23.76
N PHE A 2 7.10 -31.52 -22.56
CA PHE A 2 8.51 -31.72 -22.18
C PHE A 2 8.83 -33.11 -21.59
N ASP A 3 7.86 -34.03 -21.55
CA ASP A 3 7.98 -35.43 -21.10
C ASP A 3 8.80 -35.64 -19.80
N ILE A 4 8.67 -34.70 -18.87
CA ILE A 4 9.30 -34.74 -17.56
C ILE A 4 8.60 -35.83 -16.74
N THR A 5 9.33 -36.90 -16.46
CA THR A 5 8.81 -38.13 -15.86
C THR A 5 9.77 -38.66 -14.81
N PHE A 6 9.25 -39.39 -13.84
CA PHE A 6 10.02 -40.10 -12.82
C PHE A 6 9.53 -41.55 -12.72
N GLU A 7 10.34 -42.44 -12.16
CA GLU A 7 9.92 -43.81 -11.82
C GLU A 7 9.49 -43.83 -10.36
N ASN A 8 8.26 -44.26 -10.09
CA ASN A 8 7.74 -44.35 -8.72
C ASN A 8 8.28 -45.61 -7.99
N GLU A 9 7.91 -45.78 -6.72
CA GLU A 9 8.34 -46.92 -5.88
C GLU A 9 7.97 -48.31 -6.45
N LYS A 10 7.04 -48.38 -7.39
CA LYS A 10 6.59 -49.63 -8.05
C LYS A 10 7.27 -49.88 -9.39
N GLY A 11 8.25 -49.05 -9.77
CA GLY A 11 8.90 -49.14 -11.08
C GLY A 11 8.06 -48.58 -12.24
N VAL A 12 6.99 -47.84 -11.94
CA VAL A 12 6.09 -47.28 -12.96
C VAL A 12 6.51 -45.85 -13.27
N ARG A 13 6.63 -45.55 -14.57
CA ARG A 13 6.93 -44.20 -15.06
C ARG A 13 5.70 -43.30 -14.93
N GLU A 14 5.82 -42.25 -14.12
CA GLU A 14 4.76 -41.28 -13.86
C GLU A 14 5.17 -39.87 -14.30
N MET A 15 4.18 -39.02 -14.54
CA MET A 15 4.37 -37.60 -14.81
C MET A 15 4.58 -36.83 -13.51
N VAL A 16 5.45 -35.82 -13.54
CA VAL A 16 5.66 -34.94 -12.39
C VAL A 16 4.48 -33.99 -12.16
N TRP A 17 4.25 -33.59 -10.91
CA TRP A 17 3.37 -32.49 -10.54
C TRP A 17 4.18 -31.19 -10.48
N GLN A 18 3.90 -30.25 -11.38
CA GLN A 18 4.64 -28.99 -11.46
C GLN A 18 3.76 -27.81 -11.07
N ASN A 19 4.37 -26.80 -10.44
CA ASN A 19 3.78 -25.52 -10.12
C ASN A 19 4.70 -24.39 -10.61
N SER A 20 4.11 -23.25 -10.94
CA SER A 20 4.85 -22.03 -11.27
C SER A 20 4.12 -20.82 -10.71
N TRP A 21 4.88 -19.81 -10.29
CA TRP A 21 4.37 -18.55 -9.76
C TRP A 21 5.31 -17.42 -10.15
N ALA A 22 4.76 -16.21 -10.24
CA ALA A 22 5.53 -15.02 -10.58
C ALA A 22 5.05 -13.81 -9.76
N TYR A 23 6.00 -12.94 -9.46
CA TYR A 23 5.77 -11.65 -8.82
C TYR A 23 6.68 -10.62 -9.50
N THR A 24 6.15 -9.44 -9.83
CA THR A 24 6.85 -8.48 -10.68
C THR A 24 6.83 -7.07 -10.08
N THR A 25 7.54 -6.16 -10.74
CA THR A 25 7.59 -4.72 -10.41
C THR A 25 6.23 -4.03 -10.50
N ARG A 26 5.19 -4.67 -11.06
CA ARG A 26 3.80 -4.18 -10.99
C ARG A 26 3.37 -3.88 -9.55
N SER A 27 3.86 -4.66 -8.59
CA SER A 27 3.59 -4.45 -7.16
C SER A 27 4.02 -3.08 -6.64
N ILE A 28 5.10 -2.50 -7.19
CA ILE A 28 5.55 -1.15 -6.86
C ILE A 28 4.51 -0.14 -7.33
N GLY A 29 4.01 -0.29 -8.56
CA GLY A 29 2.93 0.57 -9.08
C GLY A 29 1.65 0.49 -8.25
N VAL A 30 1.25 -0.72 -7.84
CA VAL A 30 0.10 -0.93 -6.95
C VAL A 30 0.29 -0.21 -5.62
N MET A 31 1.46 -0.33 -4.98
CA MET A 31 1.78 0.37 -3.73
C MET A 31 1.74 1.90 -3.88
N VAL A 32 2.30 2.43 -4.97
CA VAL A 32 2.23 3.87 -5.28
C VAL A 32 0.79 4.35 -5.44
N MET A 33 -0.04 3.64 -6.22
CA MET A 33 -1.45 4.00 -6.44
C MET A 33 -2.32 3.84 -5.20
N THR A 34 -1.95 2.92 -4.30
CA THR A 34 -2.72 2.64 -3.08
C THR A 34 -2.54 3.73 -2.03
N HIS A 35 -1.31 4.22 -1.85
CA HIS A 35 -0.97 5.12 -0.75
C HIS A 35 -0.74 6.57 -1.16
N GLY A 36 -0.42 6.86 -2.43
CA GLY A 36 -0.16 8.21 -2.90
C GLY A 36 -1.34 9.17 -2.69
N ASP A 37 -1.01 10.44 -2.50
CA ASP A 37 -1.97 11.54 -2.31
C ASP A 37 -1.62 12.75 -3.17
N ASP A 38 -2.36 13.86 -3.03
CA ASP A 38 -2.15 15.09 -3.80
C ASP A 38 -0.78 15.76 -3.57
N LYS A 39 -0.07 15.38 -2.49
CA LYS A 39 1.28 15.89 -2.20
C LYS A 39 2.37 15.03 -2.82
N GLY A 40 2.06 13.82 -3.29
CA GLY A 40 2.98 12.93 -3.97
C GLY A 40 3.02 11.52 -3.38
N LEU A 41 4.21 10.92 -3.35
CA LEU A 41 4.38 9.56 -2.83
C LEU A 41 4.11 9.50 -1.33
N VAL A 42 3.60 8.35 -0.87
CA VAL A 42 3.52 7.96 0.54
C VAL A 42 4.06 6.55 0.63
N LEU A 43 5.29 6.40 1.11
CA LEU A 43 5.97 5.10 1.09
C LEU A 43 5.82 4.40 2.44
N PRO A 44 5.47 3.10 2.47
CA PRO A 44 5.53 2.32 3.69
C PRO A 44 6.98 2.25 4.22
N PRO A 45 7.22 2.45 5.53
CA PRO A 45 8.56 2.48 6.10
C PRO A 45 9.45 1.27 5.82
N LYS A 46 8.87 0.08 5.63
CA LYS A 46 9.64 -1.13 5.29
C LYS A 46 10.29 -1.09 3.92
N VAL A 47 9.77 -0.27 2.98
CA VAL A 47 10.27 -0.17 1.60
C VAL A 47 10.78 1.23 1.24
N ALA A 48 10.58 2.23 2.10
CA ALA A 48 11.06 3.59 1.87
C ALA A 48 12.61 3.62 1.83
N PRO A 49 13.25 4.15 0.76
CA PRO A 49 14.70 4.25 0.70
C PRO A 49 15.28 5.08 1.85
N ILE A 50 14.63 6.20 2.15
CA ILE A 50 14.89 7.04 3.33
C ILE A 50 13.63 6.97 4.20
N GLN A 51 13.79 6.58 5.45
CA GLN A 51 12.69 6.51 6.44
C GLN A 51 12.52 7.84 7.17
N VAL A 52 13.63 8.52 7.45
CA VAL A 52 13.67 9.77 8.21
C VAL A 52 14.53 10.79 7.48
N ILE A 53 13.99 11.99 7.25
CA ILE A 53 14.78 13.14 6.78
C ILE A 53 14.89 14.19 7.88
N VAL A 54 16.10 14.61 8.20
CA VAL A 54 16.38 15.65 9.21
C VAL A 54 16.62 16.98 8.51
N ILE A 55 15.90 18.02 8.96
CA ILE A 55 15.95 19.35 8.37
C ILE A 55 16.17 20.39 9.48
N SER A 56 17.24 21.17 9.34
CA SER A 56 17.47 22.32 10.21
C SER A 56 16.49 23.45 9.90
N VAL A 57 15.98 24.08 10.96
CA VAL A 57 15.10 25.25 10.87
C VAL A 57 15.90 26.47 11.29
N PRO A 58 16.48 27.23 10.34
CA PRO A 58 17.24 28.42 10.65
C PRO A 58 16.34 29.50 11.24
N TYR A 59 16.87 30.23 12.22
CA TYR A 59 16.25 31.41 12.79
C TYR A 59 17.28 32.53 12.83
N LYS A 60 16.82 33.78 12.73
CA LYS A 60 17.69 34.95 12.79
C LYS A 60 18.40 34.98 14.16
N ASP A 61 19.71 35.20 14.16
CA ASP A 61 20.55 35.28 15.36
C ASP A 61 20.73 33.96 16.16
N ALA A 62 20.38 32.81 15.59
CA ALA A 62 20.60 31.50 16.21
C ALA A 62 21.99 30.91 15.92
N ASP A 63 22.51 30.13 16.87
CA ASP A 63 23.73 29.34 16.68
C ASP A 63 23.50 28.24 15.64
N THR A 64 23.87 28.55 14.39
CA THR A 64 23.74 27.64 13.26
C THR A 64 24.67 26.43 13.37
N THR A 65 25.77 26.53 14.10
CA THR A 65 26.72 25.43 14.33
C THR A 65 26.11 24.39 15.26
N ALA A 66 25.51 24.84 16.38
CA ALA A 66 24.82 23.95 17.31
C ALA A 66 23.66 23.19 16.66
N ILE A 67 22.85 23.86 15.84
CA ILE A 67 21.74 23.21 15.11
C ILE A 67 22.27 22.17 14.11
N LYS A 68 23.32 22.51 13.34
CA LYS A 68 23.94 21.56 12.41
C LYS A 68 24.47 20.32 13.14
N GLY A 69 25.19 20.51 14.24
CA GLY A 69 25.71 19.41 15.05
C GLY A 69 24.60 18.52 15.65
N ALA A 70 23.48 19.11 16.06
CA ALA A 70 22.33 18.34 16.55
C ALA A 70 21.66 17.51 15.44
N CYS A 71 21.53 18.06 14.23
CA CYS A 71 21.03 17.32 13.07
C CYS A 71 21.94 16.13 12.72
N GLU A 72 23.26 16.36 12.67
CA GLU A 72 24.25 15.31 12.38
C GLU A 72 24.21 14.20 13.45
N SER A 73 24.16 14.59 14.72
CA SER A 73 24.04 13.64 15.85
C SER A 73 22.74 12.83 15.79
N THR A 74 21.63 13.46 15.42
CA THR A 74 20.32 12.80 15.23
C THR A 74 20.39 11.75 14.13
N VAL A 75 20.91 12.11 12.96
CA VAL A 75 21.08 11.17 11.84
C VAL A 75 22.00 10.02 12.22
N TYR A 76 23.14 10.31 12.85
CA TYR A 76 24.08 9.29 13.31
C TYR A 76 23.40 8.29 14.25
N THR A 77 22.71 8.78 15.28
CA THR A 77 22.03 7.96 16.29
C THR A 77 20.97 7.04 15.68
N LEU A 78 20.18 7.56 14.74
CA LEU A 78 19.16 6.78 14.04
C LEU A 78 19.78 5.70 13.13
N ASN A 79 20.81 6.06 12.37
CA ASN A 79 21.53 5.12 11.50
C ASN A 79 22.22 4.00 12.29
N GLN A 80 22.83 4.30 13.45
CA GLN A 80 23.38 3.27 14.35
C GLN A 80 22.32 2.28 14.85
N SER A 81 21.05 2.70 14.85
CA SER A 81 19.92 1.87 15.27
C SER A 81 19.23 1.14 14.10
N GLY A 82 19.81 1.17 12.90
CA GLY A 82 19.29 0.51 11.70
C GLY A 82 18.17 1.28 10.97
N ILE A 83 17.88 2.51 11.37
CA ILE A 83 16.89 3.38 10.72
C ILE A 83 17.58 4.12 9.58
N ARG A 84 17.03 4.08 8.37
CA ARG A 84 17.59 4.77 7.19
C ARG A 84 17.30 6.26 7.29
N ALA A 85 18.18 7.00 7.93
CA ALA A 85 18.06 8.44 8.14
C ALA A 85 19.07 9.23 7.30
N ASP A 86 18.64 10.39 6.80
CA ASP A 86 19.48 11.32 6.04
C ASP A 86 19.19 12.76 6.48
N GLN A 87 20.04 13.71 6.08
CA GLN A 87 19.89 15.14 6.37
C GLN A 87 19.91 15.97 5.08
N ASP A 88 18.99 16.93 4.98
CA ASP A 88 19.01 17.91 3.89
C ASP A 88 19.81 19.16 4.25
N THR A 89 21.10 19.14 3.90
CA THR A 89 22.07 20.21 4.20
C THR A 89 22.09 21.37 3.21
N ARG A 90 21.27 21.34 2.15
CA ARG A 90 21.30 22.36 1.08
C ARG A 90 20.91 23.74 1.61
N GLU A 91 21.82 24.71 1.56
CA GLU A 91 21.59 26.04 2.14
C GLU A 91 20.80 26.98 1.22
N ASN A 92 20.80 26.69 -0.09
CA ASN A 92 20.12 27.49 -1.10
C ASN A 92 18.59 27.31 -1.14
N TYR A 93 18.03 26.46 -0.26
CA TYR A 93 16.59 26.20 -0.18
C TYR A 93 16.03 26.51 1.21
N SER A 94 14.84 27.12 1.23
CA SER A 94 14.11 27.35 2.47
C SER A 94 13.64 26.02 3.10
N PRO A 95 13.44 25.96 4.42
CA PRO A 95 12.88 24.77 5.07
C PRO A 95 11.56 24.33 4.44
N GLY A 96 10.64 25.27 4.16
CA GLY A 96 9.37 24.97 3.51
C GLY A 96 9.54 24.32 2.13
N TRP A 97 10.53 24.73 1.34
CA TRP A 97 10.83 24.06 0.07
C TRP A 97 11.30 22.61 0.29
N LYS A 98 12.19 22.40 1.27
CA LYS A 98 12.69 21.06 1.62
C LYS A 98 11.55 20.17 2.12
N TYR A 99 10.63 20.72 2.91
CA TYR A 99 9.46 19.99 3.41
C TYR A 99 8.65 19.41 2.24
N SER A 100 8.27 20.25 1.28
CA SER A 100 7.55 19.82 0.08
C SER A 100 8.36 18.84 -0.77
N HIS A 101 9.68 19.03 -0.91
CA HIS A 101 10.54 18.13 -1.67
C HIS A 101 10.52 16.69 -1.13
N TRP A 102 10.61 16.54 0.19
CA TRP A 102 10.64 15.22 0.82
C TRP A 102 9.25 14.62 1.06
N GLU A 103 8.22 15.47 1.22
CA GLU A 103 6.82 15.02 1.18
C GLU A 103 6.47 14.44 -0.19
N MET A 104 6.86 15.12 -1.27
CA MET A 104 6.66 14.62 -2.65
C MET A 104 7.34 13.26 -2.88
N LYS A 105 8.53 13.07 -2.31
CA LYS A 105 9.27 11.80 -2.37
C LYS A 105 8.75 10.71 -1.42
N GLY A 106 7.82 11.05 -0.53
CA GLY A 106 7.18 10.09 0.38
C GLY A 106 8.05 9.59 1.51
N VAL A 107 9.00 10.40 1.99
CA VAL A 107 9.78 10.06 3.20
C VAL A 107 8.82 9.97 4.38
N PRO A 108 8.72 8.82 5.09
CA PRO A 108 7.72 8.59 6.12
C PRO A 108 7.73 9.61 7.27
N LEU A 109 8.92 9.98 7.74
CA LEU A 109 9.09 10.94 8.83
C LEU A 109 10.02 12.07 8.42
N ARG A 110 9.62 13.29 8.76
CA ARG A 110 10.50 14.45 8.77
C ARG A 110 10.79 14.85 10.22
N ILE A 111 12.05 15.06 10.55
CA ILE A 111 12.48 15.65 11.81
C ILE A 111 12.92 17.08 11.53
N GLU A 112 12.34 18.01 12.28
CA GLU A 112 12.64 19.45 12.24
C GLU A 112 13.41 19.80 13.52
N ILE A 113 14.56 20.46 13.38
CA ILE A 113 15.38 20.90 14.52
C ILE A 113 15.68 22.39 14.38
N GLY A 114 15.11 23.19 15.28
CA GLY A 114 15.37 24.61 15.40
C GLY A 114 15.89 25.01 16.79
N PRO A 115 16.07 26.32 17.05
CA PRO A 115 16.59 26.82 18.33
C PRO A 115 15.72 26.44 19.54
N LYS A 116 14.39 26.41 19.36
CA LYS A 116 13.44 26.01 20.42
C LYS A 116 13.61 24.54 20.80
N ASP A 117 13.86 23.70 19.80
CA ASP A 117 14.03 22.25 20.00
C ASP A 117 15.33 21.96 20.76
N LEU A 118 16.41 22.69 20.44
CA LEU A 118 17.67 22.64 21.19
C LEU A 118 17.50 23.08 22.65
N ALA A 119 16.83 24.22 22.89
CA ALA A 119 16.59 24.73 24.23
C ALA A 119 15.79 23.74 25.10
N ASN A 120 14.84 23.04 24.47
CA ASN A 120 13.96 22.06 25.13
C ASN A 120 14.52 20.62 25.11
N LYS A 121 15.69 20.38 24.50
CA LYS A 121 16.28 19.04 24.32
C LYS A 121 15.32 18.03 23.68
N GLN A 122 14.59 18.48 22.66
CA GLN A 122 13.61 17.69 21.93
C GLN A 122 13.82 17.82 20.41
N VAL A 123 13.07 17.05 19.64
CA VAL A 123 12.94 17.24 18.19
C VAL A 123 11.48 17.21 17.77
N ARG A 124 11.14 17.97 16.73
CA ARG A 124 9.80 17.96 16.14
C ARG A 124 9.73 16.91 15.04
N ILE A 125 8.86 15.93 15.17
CA ILE A 125 8.59 14.93 14.14
C ILE A 125 7.27 15.23 13.43
N VAL A 126 7.27 15.11 12.11
CA VAL A 126 6.07 15.21 11.26
C VAL A 126 5.90 13.94 10.44
N ARG A 127 4.72 13.34 10.53
CA ARG A 127 4.33 12.13 9.78
C ARG A 127 3.88 12.46 8.37
N ARG A 128 4.32 11.68 7.39
CA ARG A 128 3.92 11.85 5.98
C ARG A 128 2.51 11.39 5.66
N ASP A 129 2.05 10.32 6.31
CA ASP A 129 0.75 9.67 6.00
C ASP A 129 -0.46 10.50 6.43
N ASN A 130 -0.35 11.29 7.50
CA ASN A 130 -1.45 12.07 8.05
C ASN A 130 -1.10 13.52 8.46
N GLY A 131 0.17 13.93 8.37
CA GLY A 131 0.62 15.26 8.77
C GLY A 131 0.68 15.52 10.27
N ALA A 132 0.45 14.49 11.12
CA ALA A 132 0.50 14.64 12.56
C ALA A 132 1.90 15.04 13.03
N LYS A 133 1.94 15.88 14.08
CA LYS A 133 3.16 16.46 14.62
C LYS A 133 3.32 16.08 16.07
N VAL A 134 4.52 15.69 16.46
CA VAL A 134 4.85 15.33 17.84
C VAL A 134 6.23 15.88 18.21
N ASP A 135 6.38 16.39 19.43
CA ASP A 135 7.69 16.64 20.00
C ASP A 135 8.12 15.41 20.76
N ILE A 136 9.33 14.93 20.53
CA ILE A 136 9.90 13.85 21.33
C ILE A 136 11.22 14.28 21.97
N PRO A 137 11.49 13.90 23.23
CA PRO A 137 12.79 14.12 23.85
C PRO A 137 13.90 13.42 23.06
N VAL A 138 15.07 14.06 22.96
CA VAL A 138 16.24 13.45 22.30
C VAL A 138 16.65 12.14 22.96
N THR A 139 16.38 11.97 24.26
CA THR A 139 16.67 10.74 25.02
C THR A 139 15.89 9.52 24.54
N ASN A 140 14.71 9.72 23.95
CA ASN A 140 13.83 8.64 23.49
C ASN A 140 13.79 8.54 21.95
N LEU A 141 14.68 9.27 21.27
CA LEU A 141 14.65 9.46 19.81
C LEU A 141 14.51 8.14 19.04
N VAL A 142 15.30 7.12 19.40
CA VAL A 142 15.34 5.85 18.66
C VAL A 142 14.06 5.05 18.85
N GLU A 143 13.67 4.81 20.11
CA GLU A 143 12.46 4.07 20.46
C GLU A 143 11.20 4.70 19.88
N ASP A 144 11.04 6.02 20.05
CA ASP A 144 9.84 6.73 19.56
C ASP A 144 9.79 6.74 18.02
N VAL A 145 10.93 6.92 17.34
CA VAL A 145 10.97 6.82 15.86
C VAL A 145 10.62 5.40 15.39
N LYS A 146 11.10 4.34 16.05
CA LYS A 146 10.74 2.96 15.71
C LYS A 146 9.24 2.72 15.85
N VAL A 147 8.64 3.19 16.95
CA VAL A 147 7.19 3.10 17.19
C VAL A 147 6.43 3.83 16.08
N LEU A 148 6.81 5.07 15.77
CA LEU A 148 6.15 5.86 14.74
C LEU A 148 6.23 5.21 13.35
N LEU A 149 7.38 4.63 12.98
CA LEU A 149 7.53 3.92 11.71
C LEU A 149 6.64 2.66 11.65
N ASP A 150 6.52 1.90 12.74
CA ASP A 150 5.63 0.74 12.80
C ASP A 150 4.15 1.15 12.73
N GLU A 151 3.79 2.23 13.43
CA GLU A 151 2.44 2.79 13.37
C GLU A 151 2.08 3.29 11.97
N ILE A 152 2.98 3.98 11.27
CA ILE A 152 2.75 4.39 9.87
C ILE A 152 2.50 3.16 9.00
N GLN A 153 3.33 2.11 9.15
CA GLN A 153 3.16 0.87 8.37
C GLN A 153 1.78 0.24 8.60
N LYS A 154 1.35 0.15 9.86
CA LYS A 154 0.02 -0.39 10.23
C LYS A 154 -1.11 0.50 9.73
N ASN A 155 -0.97 1.82 9.87
CA ASN A 155 -2.00 2.78 9.48
C ASN A 155 -2.23 2.79 7.96
N LEU A 156 -1.16 2.72 7.16
CA LEU A 156 -1.25 2.62 5.70
C LEU A 156 -1.98 1.35 5.27
N PHE A 157 -1.68 0.21 5.90
CA PHE A 157 -2.38 -1.05 5.61
C PHE A 157 -3.85 -0.98 6.00
N LYS A 158 -4.15 -0.53 7.23
CA LYS A 158 -5.52 -0.43 7.75
C LYS A 158 -6.38 0.48 6.87
N THR A 159 -5.91 1.69 6.58
CA THR A 159 -6.63 2.65 5.73
C THR A 159 -6.89 2.08 4.33
N ALA A 160 -5.89 1.40 3.73
CA ALA A 160 -6.05 0.77 2.42
C ALA A 160 -7.04 -0.40 2.45
N GLN A 161 -7.02 -1.20 3.50
CA GLN A 161 -7.94 -2.30 3.73
C GLN A 161 -9.38 -1.79 3.88
N GLU A 162 -9.61 -0.80 4.74
CA GLU A 162 -10.93 -0.19 4.94
C GLU A 162 -11.47 0.42 3.64
N ARG A 163 -10.62 1.10 2.87
CA ARG A 163 -11.00 1.63 1.54
C ARG A 163 -11.37 0.52 0.56
N ARG A 164 -10.59 -0.56 0.51
CA ARG A 164 -10.89 -1.73 -0.34
C ARG A 164 -12.23 -2.34 0.07
N ASP A 165 -12.46 -2.55 1.35
CA ASP A 165 -13.67 -3.19 1.87
C ASP A 165 -14.91 -2.34 1.61
N ALA A 166 -14.81 -1.02 1.77
CA ALA A 166 -15.86 -0.07 1.39
C ALA A 166 -16.11 -0.01 -0.14
N CYS A 167 -15.17 -0.47 -0.96
CA CYS A 167 -15.34 -0.62 -2.41
C CYS A 167 -16.01 -1.94 -2.81
N VAL A 168 -16.09 -2.94 -1.91
CA VAL A 168 -16.76 -4.21 -2.19
C VAL A 168 -18.27 -4.02 -2.14
N GLN A 169 -18.95 -4.43 -3.21
CA GLN A 169 -20.41 -4.49 -3.27
C GLN A 169 -20.85 -5.92 -3.56
N VAL A 170 -21.63 -6.49 -2.64
CA VAL A 170 -22.25 -7.79 -2.83
C VAL A 170 -23.52 -7.59 -3.66
N VAL A 171 -23.69 -8.38 -4.72
CA VAL A 171 -24.84 -8.30 -5.63
C VAL A 171 -25.40 -9.68 -5.91
N SER A 172 -26.67 -9.75 -6.29
CA SER A 172 -27.39 -10.98 -6.60
C SER A 172 -28.03 -11.00 -7.99
N SER A 173 -28.09 -9.85 -8.66
CA SER A 173 -28.75 -9.70 -9.97
C SER A 173 -27.88 -8.95 -10.98
N TRP A 174 -28.28 -9.04 -12.24
CA TRP A 174 -27.61 -8.32 -13.33
C TRP A 174 -27.72 -6.80 -13.20
N ASP A 175 -28.87 -6.28 -12.77
CA ASP A 175 -29.09 -4.83 -12.67
C ASP A 175 -28.25 -4.23 -11.53
N GLU A 176 -28.15 -4.91 -10.39
CA GLU A 176 -27.24 -4.54 -9.31
C GLU A 176 -25.78 -4.60 -9.77
N PHE A 177 -25.40 -5.64 -10.52
CA PHE A 177 -24.06 -5.79 -11.06
C PHE A 177 -23.67 -4.63 -11.98
N THR A 178 -24.52 -4.26 -12.93
CA THR A 178 -24.25 -3.16 -13.87
C THR A 178 -24.17 -1.80 -13.15
N THR A 179 -25.04 -1.58 -12.17
CA THR A 179 -25.01 -0.38 -11.31
C THR A 179 -23.69 -0.29 -10.53
N ALA A 180 -23.29 -1.39 -9.87
CA ALA A 180 -22.05 -1.46 -9.11
C ALA A 180 -20.81 -1.26 -9.99
N LEU A 181 -20.80 -1.83 -11.20
CA LEU A 181 -19.71 -1.70 -12.17
C LEU A 181 -19.54 -0.25 -12.64
N ASN A 182 -20.65 0.46 -12.90
CA ASN A 182 -20.63 1.87 -13.28
C ASN A 182 -20.19 2.78 -12.14
N ASN A 183 -20.50 2.39 -10.90
CA ASN A 183 -20.04 3.07 -9.68
C ASN A 183 -18.60 2.69 -9.26
N LYS A 184 -17.83 2.02 -10.15
CA LYS A 184 -16.43 1.64 -9.94
C LYS A 184 -16.20 0.81 -8.67
N ARG A 185 -17.14 -0.08 -8.35
CA ARG A 185 -17.03 -1.01 -7.22
C ARG A 185 -16.32 -2.30 -7.61
N LEU A 186 -15.73 -2.95 -6.61
CA LEU A 186 -15.31 -4.35 -6.67
C LEU A 186 -16.55 -5.20 -6.34
N ILE A 187 -16.95 -6.11 -7.22
CA ILE A 187 -18.27 -6.75 -7.11
C ILE A 187 -18.08 -8.19 -6.63
N LEU A 188 -18.79 -8.60 -5.58
CA LEU A 188 -18.87 -10.00 -5.16
C LEU A 188 -20.25 -10.54 -5.56
N ALA A 189 -20.28 -11.55 -6.44
CA ALA A 189 -21.54 -12.06 -7.00
C ALA A 189 -21.59 -13.60 -6.99
N PRO A 190 -22.78 -14.21 -6.81
CA PRO A 190 -22.96 -15.66 -6.91
C PRO A 190 -22.84 -16.09 -8.37
N TRP A 191 -21.97 -17.05 -8.66
CA TRP A 191 -21.60 -17.44 -10.01
C TRP A 191 -21.64 -18.96 -10.22
N CYS A 192 -22.05 -19.39 -11.43
CA CYS A 192 -22.17 -20.80 -11.81
C CYS A 192 -20.85 -21.47 -12.23
N ASP A 193 -19.73 -20.73 -12.28
CA ASP A 193 -18.41 -21.22 -12.67
C ASP A 193 -18.38 -21.84 -14.06
N GLU A 194 -18.98 -21.14 -15.04
CA GLU A 194 -19.00 -21.58 -16.43
C GLU A 194 -18.35 -20.53 -17.33
N GLU A 195 -17.41 -20.99 -18.17
CA GLU A 195 -16.60 -20.13 -19.05
C GLU A 195 -17.46 -19.33 -20.04
N GLU A 196 -18.49 -19.96 -20.62
CA GLU A 196 -19.38 -19.29 -21.58
C GLU A 196 -20.19 -18.15 -20.92
N VAL A 197 -20.53 -18.28 -19.64
CA VAL A 197 -21.20 -17.21 -18.89
C VAL A 197 -20.24 -16.06 -18.63
N GLU A 198 -18.97 -16.33 -18.33
CA GLU A 198 -17.96 -15.26 -18.21
C GLU A 198 -17.74 -14.54 -19.54
N LYS A 199 -17.68 -15.26 -20.67
CA LYS A 199 -17.60 -14.67 -22.01
C LYS A 199 -18.80 -13.77 -22.31
N ASP A 200 -20.01 -14.21 -21.97
CA ASP A 200 -21.23 -13.40 -22.11
C ASP A 200 -21.16 -12.13 -21.26
N VAL A 201 -20.83 -12.23 -19.96
CA VAL A 201 -20.68 -11.05 -19.08
C VAL A 201 -19.67 -10.05 -19.67
N LYS A 202 -18.54 -10.54 -20.18
CA LYS A 202 -17.51 -9.71 -20.82
C LYS A 202 -18.04 -9.04 -22.09
N ALA A 203 -18.83 -9.72 -22.91
CA ALA A 203 -19.43 -9.15 -24.10
C ALA A 203 -20.47 -8.06 -23.76
N ARG A 204 -21.38 -8.35 -22.81
CA ARG A 204 -22.46 -7.42 -22.40
C ARG A 204 -21.97 -6.18 -21.67
N THR A 205 -20.80 -6.24 -21.04
CA THR A 205 -20.21 -5.12 -20.27
C THR A 205 -19.14 -4.35 -21.02
N LYS A 206 -18.89 -4.72 -22.29
CA LYS A 206 -17.87 -4.07 -23.12
C LYS A 206 -18.23 -2.60 -23.35
N GLY A 207 -17.31 -1.71 -22.98
CA GLY A 207 -17.43 -0.27 -23.19
C GLY A 207 -16.07 0.41 -23.15
N GLU A 208 -16.07 1.74 -23.14
CA GLU A 208 -14.84 2.56 -23.18
C GLU A 208 -13.88 2.29 -22.00
N LEU A 209 -14.44 2.01 -20.83
CA LEU A 209 -13.68 1.70 -19.61
C LEU A 209 -13.26 0.22 -19.51
N GLY A 210 -13.45 -0.55 -20.59
CA GLY A 210 -13.21 -1.99 -20.62
C GLY A 210 -14.40 -2.83 -20.15
N ALA A 211 -14.26 -4.14 -20.32
CA ALA A 211 -15.25 -5.14 -19.95
C ALA A 211 -15.00 -5.71 -18.55
N ALA A 212 -16.06 -6.14 -17.88
CA ALA A 212 -15.94 -6.89 -16.64
C ALA A 212 -15.50 -8.34 -16.92
N LYS A 213 -14.76 -8.91 -15.97
CA LYS A 213 -14.36 -10.33 -15.95
C LYS A 213 -14.26 -10.82 -14.50
N THR A 214 -14.12 -12.12 -14.31
CA THR A 214 -13.75 -12.65 -13.00
C THR A 214 -12.33 -12.18 -12.63
N LEU A 215 -12.14 -11.82 -11.36
CA LEU A 215 -10.83 -11.46 -10.81
C LEU A 215 -10.24 -12.65 -10.07
N CYS A 216 -11.01 -13.17 -9.12
CA CYS A 216 -10.72 -14.42 -8.43
C CYS A 216 -11.97 -14.92 -7.70
N THR A 217 -11.97 -16.21 -7.38
CA THR A 217 -12.83 -16.77 -6.34
C THR A 217 -12.10 -16.61 -5.00
N PRO A 218 -12.65 -15.87 -4.01
CA PRO A 218 -12.01 -15.79 -2.70
C PRO A 218 -11.96 -17.18 -2.06
N PHE A 219 -10.85 -17.49 -1.39
CA PHE A 219 -10.71 -18.76 -0.67
C PHE A 219 -11.68 -18.84 0.52
N GLU A 220 -11.82 -17.74 1.26
CA GLU A 220 -12.86 -17.60 2.28
C GLU A 220 -14.16 -17.18 1.59
N GLN A 221 -15.07 -18.15 1.45
CA GLN A 221 -16.37 -17.95 0.84
C GLN A 221 -17.39 -17.54 1.92
N PRO A 222 -18.19 -16.48 1.69
CA PRO A 222 -19.44 -16.33 2.42
C PRO A 222 -20.32 -17.57 2.22
N GLU A 223 -21.24 -17.81 3.16
CA GLU A 223 -22.25 -18.84 2.99
C GLU A 223 -22.99 -18.62 1.66
N LEU A 224 -23.21 -19.70 0.92
CA LEU A 224 -23.99 -19.68 -0.32
C LEU A 224 -25.26 -20.50 -0.07
N PRO A 225 -26.39 -19.84 0.28
CA PRO A 225 -27.64 -20.54 0.54
C PRO A 225 -28.09 -21.39 -0.65
N GLU A 226 -28.81 -22.47 -0.35
CA GLU A 226 -29.40 -23.32 -1.37
C GLU A 226 -30.41 -22.52 -2.21
N GLY A 227 -30.44 -22.79 -3.52
CA GLY A 227 -31.34 -22.12 -4.45
C GLY A 227 -30.87 -20.74 -4.95
N ILE A 228 -29.72 -20.22 -4.47
CA ILE A 228 -29.14 -19.00 -5.04
C ILE A 228 -28.76 -19.23 -6.51
N LEU A 229 -29.18 -18.29 -7.35
CA LEU A 229 -28.92 -18.31 -8.78
C LEU A 229 -27.72 -17.44 -9.14
N CYS A 230 -27.06 -17.80 -10.23
CA CYS A 230 -26.00 -17.05 -10.86
C CYS A 230 -26.54 -15.69 -11.30
N PHE A 231 -25.88 -14.61 -10.87
CA PHE A 231 -26.28 -13.22 -11.15
C PHE A 231 -26.46 -12.91 -12.64
N ALA A 232 -25.76 -13.66 -13.52
CA ALA A 232 -25.72 -13.41 -14.95
C ALA A 232 -26.56 -14.36 -15.81
N SER A 233 -26.67 -15.64 -15.42
CA SER A 233 -27.27 -16.70 -16.24
C SER A 233 -28.55 -17.31 -15.66
N GLY A 234 -28.88 -17.06 -14.39
CA GLY A 234 -30.03 -17.68 -13.72
C GLY A 234 -29.86 -19.18 -13.41
N LYS A 235 -28.72 -19.79 -13.73
CA LYS A 235 -28.38 -21.17 -13.32
C LYS A 235 -28.07 -21.25 -11.83
N PRO A 236 -28.10 -22.43 -11.18
CA PRO A 236 -27.63 -22.55 -9.80
C PRO A 236 -26.20 -22.03 -9.62
N ALA A 237 -25.99 -21.18 -8.61
CA ALA A 237 -24.67 -20.69 -8.27
C ALA A 237 -23.86 -21.79 -7.57
N LYS A 238 -22.55 -21.82 -7.83
CA LYS A 238 -21.59 -22.75 -7.20
C LYS A 238 -20.70 -22.08 -6.18
N LYS A 239 -20.41 -20.80 -6.37
CA LYS A 239 -19.48 -20.03 -5.54
C LYS A 239 -19.72 -18.52 -5.68
N TRP A 240 -19.23 -17.76 -4.72
CA TRP A 240 -19.02 -16.33 -4.84
C TRP A 240 -17.72 -16.05 -5.60
N SER A 241 -17.75 -15.11 -6.53
CA SER A 241 -16.55 -14.65 -7.24
C SER A 241 -16.50 -13.13 -7.25
N PHE A 242 -15.28 -12.59 -7.19
CA PHE A 242 -15.03 -11.18 -7.43
C PHE A 242 -15.04 -10.90 -8.93
N TRP A 243 -15.70 -9.80 -9.29
CA TRP A 243 -15.81 -9.27 -10.64
C TRP A 243 -15.43 -7.80 -10.67
N GLY A 244 -14.95 -7.36 -11.81
CA GLY A 244 -14.68 -5.95 -12.05
C GLY A 244 -14.02 -5.73 -13.40
N ARG A 245 -13.77 -4.46 -13.71
CA ARG A 245 -12.83 -4.08 -14.76
C ARG A 245 -11.40 -4.29 -14.25
N SER A 246 -10.50 -4.69 -15.12
CA SER A 246 -9.07 -4.79 -14.80
C SER A 246 -8.26 -3.74 -15.54
N TYR A 247 -7.11 -3.38 -14.96
CA TYR A 247 -6.03 -2.66 -15.66
C TYR A 247 -5.65 -3.33 -16.99
#